data_AF-A0A7W7WNB2-F1
#
_entry.id   AF-A0A7W7WNB2-F1
#
_cell.length_a   1.000
_cell.length_b   1.000
_cell.length_c   1.000
_cell.angle_alpha   90.00
_cell.angle_beta   90.00
_cell.angle_gamma   90.00
#
_symmetry.space_group_name_H-M   'P 1'
#
loop_
_entity.id
_entity.type
_entity.pdbx_description
1 polymer ?
#
loop_
_entity_poly.entity_id
_entity_poly.type
_entity_poly.pdbx_seq_one_letter_code
_entity_poly.pdbx_strand_id
1 'polypeptide(L)'
;MSTSLSSPVTANRSHPAIVTDPQVVAAARAHLMAAAARLPGSDPHSTFTTDAGTPIVASLVLDAADTDEATRSAAERALSAWLAVVGGTGASHYGVFAEGLAGRHLGLLAAAHVRPGLRRLAAASRRALVRRTALDTWRTSDVGWEDYDMIMGPAGALLALAADPEVMPTDLAPLTAHLVTLCDRPELERFRLRQRLDERYSPWNQDRINVGVAHGVPGVALALCAALDASGDDAGIRAALRRVADWLVAEAYPDPLGFITWPTVARENRPPARDVAEQPTARQAWCYGTPGVAWAVWEIGRVLDDDGLQQLGRTAISSFLDAGCPNGNIALRESLAICHGDAGLLVLCDAFHRHAGLAAAGAVRDLLYARLRARLTELTPWSATNYALLNGPAGVLAALLTRPGADRTWLYTVGLR
;
A
#
# COMPACT_ATOMS: atom_id res chain seq x y z
N MET A 1 10.65 -54.36 -10.33
CA MET A 1 9.40 -54.28 -11.13
C MET A 1 8.62 -53.09 -10.58
N SER A 2 8.84 -51.90 -11.14
CA SER A 2 7.87 -51.13 -11.98
C SER A 2 6.49 -51.02 -11.32
N THR A 3 5.83 -49.88 -11.15
CA THR A 3 5.90 -48.49 -11.70
C THR A 3 4.79 -47.76 -10.92
N SER A 4 4.92 -46.50 -10.50
CA SER A 4 4.35 -45.36 -11.23
C SER A 4 4.46 -44.12 -10.33
N LEU A 5 5.45 -43.28 -10.60
CA LEU A 5 5.51 -41.92 -10.09
C LEU A 5 4.60 -41.05 -10.96
N SER A 6 3.51 -40.55 -10.40
CA SER A 6 2.61 -39.60 -11.03
C SER A 6 3.33 -38.25 -11.14
N SER A 7 3.73 -37.86 -12.35
CA SER A 7 4.17 -36.50 -12.65
C SER A 7 3.02 -35.51 -12.42
N PRO A 8 3.26 -34.33 -11.83
CA PRO A 8 2.28 -33.26 -11.91
C PRO A 8 2.33 -32.67 -13.31
N VAL A 9 1.27 -32.93 -14.06
CA VAL A 9 0.90 -32.25 -15.30
C VAL A 9 0.97 -30.74 -15.07
N THR A 10 1.75 -30.05 -15.89
CA THR A 10 1.71 -28.59 -16.04
C THR A 10 0.33 -28.21 -16.57
N ALA A 11 -0.62 -27.99 -15.66
CA ALA A 11 -1.90 -27.41 -15.97
C ALA A 11 -1.66 -25.96 -16.41
N ASN A 12 -1.63 -25.75 -17.72
CA ASN A 12 -1.79 -24.45 -18.35
C ASN A 12 -3.15 -23.91 -17.92
N ARG A 13 -3.20 -23.15 -16.81
CA ARG A 13 -4.42 -22.48 -16.36
C ARG A 13 -4.71 -21.36 -17.34
N SER A 14 -5.52 -21.64 -18.36
CA SER A 14 -6.20 -20.62 -19.15
C SER A 14 -7.07 -19.79 -18.20
N HIS A 15 -6.49 -18.72 -17.66
CA HIS A 15 -7.27 -17.72 -16.94
C HIS A 15 -8.21 -17.06 -17.94
N PRO A 16 -9.50 -16.84 -17.60
CA PRO A 16 -10.39 -16.10 -18.47
C PRO A 16 -9.74 -14.74 -18.77
N ALA A 17 -9.76 -14.37 -20.05
CA ALA A 17 -9.08 -13.17 -20.52
C ALA A 17 -9.60 -11.93 -19.77
N ILE A 18 -8.70 -11.12 -19.20
CA ILE A 18 -9.07 -9.94 -18.43
C ILE A 18 -9.47 -8.85 -19.42
N VAL A 19 -10.77 -8.65 -19.61
CA VAL A 19 -11.30 -7.58 -20.46
C VAL A 19 -11.02 -6.24 -19.78
N THR A 20 -10.20 -5.41 -20.42
CA THR A 20 -9.80 -4.09 -19.89
C THR A 20 -10.31 -2.98 -20.80
N ASP A 21 -10.65 -1.83 -20.22
CA ASP A 21 -11.09 -0.68 -21.00
C ASP A 21 -9.97 -0.18 -21.94
N PRO A 22 -10.20 -0.11 -23.27
CA PRO A 22 -9.19 0.34 -24.22
C PRO A 22 -8.61 1.73 -23.94
N GLN A 23 -9.40 2.65 -23.34
CA GLN A 23 -8.93 3.98 -22.96
C GLN A 23 -7.93 3.90 -21.80
N VAL A 24 -8.15 3.00 -20.85
CA VAL A 24 -7.23 2.76 -19.73
C VAL A 24 -5.93 2.12 -20.25
N VAL A 25 -6.02 1.15 -21.16
CA VAL A 25 -4.83 0.55 -21.81
C VAL A 25 -4.04 1.61 -22.58
N ALA A 26 -4.71 2.48 -23.33
CA ALA A 26 -4.06 3.58 -24.05
C ALA A 26 -3.36 4.57 -23.12
N ALA A 27 -3.98 4.94 -21.99
CA ALA A 27 -3.39 5.81 -20.98
C ALA A 27 -2.18 5.15 -20.30
N ALA A 28 -2.26 3.85 -19.97
CA ALA A 28 -1.15 3.07 -19.44
C ALA A 28 0.01 2.99 -20.43
N ARG A 29 -0.25 2.75 -21.71
CA ARG A 29 0.77 2.79 -22.77
C ARG A 29 1.43 4.16 -22.85
N ALA A 30 0.67 5.25 -22.83
CA ALA A 30 1.23 6.61 -22.87
C ALA A 30 2.14 6.88 -21.66
N HIS A 31 1.73 6.44 -20.46
CA HIS A 31 2.55 6.51 -19.25
C HIS A 31 3.86 5.72 -19.39
N LEU A 32 3.80 4.48 -19.88
CA LEU A 32 4.98 3.64 -20.10
C LEU A 32 5.91 4.22 -21.16
N MET A 33 5.37 4.83 -22.22
CA MET A 33 6.18 5.54 -23.22
C MET A 33 6.91 6.74 -22.61
N ALA A 34 6.26 7.52 -21.75
CA ALA A 34 6.90 8.61 -21.03
C ALA A 34 8.02 8.09 -20.10
N ALA A 35 7.75 7.00 -19.37
CA ALA A 35 8.75 6.38 -18.49
C ALA A 35 9.96 5.85 -19.27
N ALA A 36 9.73 5.24 -20.44
CA ALA A 36 10.77 4.72 -21.32
C ALA A 36 11.66 5.82 -21.93
N ALA A 37 11.12 7.03 -22.14
CA ALA A 37 11.84 8.13 -22.77
C ALA A 37 12.83 8.83 -21.81
N ARG A 38 12.81 8.52 -20.51
CA ARG A 38 13.67 9.17 -19.53
C ARG A 38 15.09 8.62 -19.59
N LEU A 39 16.05 9.52 -19.76
CA LEU A 39 17.47 9.20 -19.60
C LEU A 39 17.81 9.07 -18.10
N PRO A 40 18.63 8.08 -17.70
CA PRO A 40 19.17 8.03 -16.34
C PRO A 40 19.84 9.38 -15.98
N GLY A 41 19.44 10.00 -14.87
CA GLY A 41 20.03 11.26 -14.38
C GLY A 41 19.43 12.56 -14.96
N SER A 42 18.32 12.50 -15.70
CA SER A 42 17.74 13.69 -16.37
C SER A 42 16.97 14.67 -15.47
N ASP A 43 16.77 14.37 -14.18
CA ASP A 43 16.13 15.31 -13.25
C ASP A 43 16.51 15.01 -11.77
N PRO A 44 17.38 15.82 -11.15
CA PRO A 44 17.77 15.66 -9.74
C PRO A 44 16.64 15.95 -8.74
N HIS A 45 15.47 16.45 -9.19
CA HIS A 45 14.29 16.68 -8.35
C HIS A 45 13.19 15.63 -8.51
N SER A 46 13.39 14.62 -9.37
CA SER A 46 12.46 13.51 -9.53
C SER A 46 12.59 12.51 -8.38
N THR A 47 12.01 12.83 -7.23
CA THR A 47 12.10 12.08 -5.96
C THR A 47 11.50 10.67 -5.93
N PHE A 48 11.14 10.08 -7.08
CA PHE A 48 10.45 8.78 -7.17
C PHE A 48 10.92 7.89 -8.35
N THR A 49 12.14 8.07 -8.86
CA THR A 49 12.61 7.37 -10.08
C THR A 49 12.76 5.85 -9.94
N THR A 50 12.76 5.30 -8.72
CA THR A 50 12.98 3.87 -8.45
C THR A 50 11.79 3.16 -7.77
N ASP A 51 10.65 3.85 -7.64
CA ASP A 51 9.41 3.26 -7.09
C ASP A 51 8.87 2.12 -8.01
N ALA A 52 8.06 1.24 -7.45
CA ALA A 52 7.48 0.07 -8.13
C ALA A 52 6.39 0.43 -9.17
N GLY A 53 5.99 1.70 -9.28
CA GLY A 53 4.88 2.14 -10.14
C GLY A 53 4.99 1.67 -11.60
N THR A 54 6.13 1.95 -12.26
CA THR A 54 6.38 1.55 -13.66
C THR A 54 6.26 0.03 -13.88
N PRO A 55 6.99 -0.84 -13.14
CA PRO A 55 6.85 -2.27 -13.34
C PRO A 55 5.46 -2.82 -12.97
N ILE A 56 4.77 -2.25 -11.98
CA ILE A 56 3.39 -2.63 -11.64
C ILE A 56 2.45 -2.33 -12.82
N VAL A 57 2.48 -1.12 -13.37
CA VAL A 57 1.64 -0.76 -14.52
C VAL A 57 1.97 -1.62 -15.74
N ALA A 58 3.25 -1.89 -15.99
CA ALA A 58 3.69 -2.77 -17.08
C ALA A 58 3.14 -4.20 -16.92
N SER A 59 3.19 -4.75 -15.70
CA SER A 59 2.63 -6.06 -15.38
C SER A 59 1.13 -6.11 -15.62
N LEU A 60 0.40 -5.19 -14.99
CA LEU A 60 -1.06 -5.15 -15.03
C LEU A 60 -1.62 -4.90 -16.44
N VAL A 61 -0.99 -4.03 -17.23
CA VAL A 61 -1.47 -3.75 -18.59
C VAL A 61 -1.24 -4.94 -19.52
N LEU A 62 -0.14 -5.70 -19.33
CA LEU A 62 0.17 -6.86 -20.17
C LEU A 62 -0.70 -8.08 -19.87
N ASP A 63 -1.28 -8.16 -18.67
CA ASP A 63 -2.28 -9.16 -18.30
C ASP A 63 -3.65 -8.93 -18.97
N ALA A 64 -3.87 -7.77 -19.61
CA ALA A 64 -5.10 -7.49 -20.34
C ALA A 64 -5.19 -8.34 -21.62
N ALA A 65 -6.40 -8.86 -21.90
CA ALA A 65 -6.71 -9.76 -23.01
C ALA A 65 -6.28 -9.24 -24.39
N ASP A 66 -6.39 -7.93 -24.59
CA ASP A 66 -6.28 -7.27 -25.90
C ASP A 66 -5.00 -6.43 -26.03
N THR A 67 -3.92 -6.82 -25.34
CA THR A 67 -2.68 -6.04 -25.35
C THR A 67 -1.97 -6.10 -26.70
N ASP A 68 -1.94 -4.96 -27.40
CA ASP A 68 -1.27 -4.81 -28.69
C ASP A 68 0.27 -4.79 -28.58
N GLU A 69 0.95 -5.04 -29.71
CA GLU A 69 2.42 -5.08 -29.77
C GLU A 69 3.05 -3.71 -29.40
N ALA A 70 2.36 -2.60 -29.68
CA ALA A 70 2.82 -1.28 -29.29
C ALA A 70 2.86 -1.11 -27.77
N THR A 71 1.86 -1.63 -27.05
CA THR A 71 1.78 -1.63 -25.59
C THR A 71 2.84 -2.54 -24.99
N ARG A 72 3.01 -3.75 -25.54
CA ARG A 72 4.09 -4.66 -25.13
C ARG A 72 5.46 -4.02 -25.30
N SER A 73 5.71 -3.42 -26.46
CA SER A 73 6.96 -2.71 -26.75
C SER A 73 7.21 -1.53 -25.81
N ALA A 74 6.16 -0.77 -25.45
CA ALA A 74 6.26 0.32 -24.47
C ALA A 74 6.58 -0.19 -23.06
N ALA A 75 5.90 -1.24 -22.60
CA ALA A 75 6.14 -1.89 -21.31
C ALA A 75 7.57 -2.40 -21.20
N GLU A 76 8.05 -3.13 -22.21
CA GLU A 76 9.42 -3.64 -22.28
C GLU A 76 10.46 -2.51 -22.22
N ARG A 77 10.29 -1.43 -23.00
CA ARG A 77 11.22 -0.29 -22.93
C ARG A 77 11.20 0.40 -21.57
N ALA A 78 10.01 0.60 -20.98
CA ALA A 78 9.86 1.22 -19.67
C ALA A 78 10.52 0.38 -18.56
N LEU A 79 10.34 -0.95 -18.59
CA LEU A 79 11.01 -1.87 -17.68
C LEU A 79 12.53 -1.83 -17.81
N SER A 80 13.06 -1.76 -19.03
CA SER A 80 14.50 -1.63 -19.25
C SER A 80 15.05 -0.30 -18.72
N ALA A 81 14.33 0.81 -18.94
CA ALA A 81 14.70 2.11 -18.39
C ALA A 81 14.69 2.10 -16.85
N TRP A 82 13.63 1.53 -16.24
CA TRP A 82 13.52 1.38 -14.79
C TRP A 82 14.66 0.53 -14.20
N LEU A 83 14.97 -0.62 -14.81
CA LEU A 83 16.08 -1.48 -14.38
C LEU A 83 17.44 -0.77 -14.46
N ALA A 84 17.67 0.06 -15.48
CA ALA A 84 18.90 0.83 -15.61
C ALA A 84 19.07 1.84 -14.45
N VAL A 85 17.99 2.46 -13.99
CA VAL A 85 18.01 3.37 -12.84
C VAL A 85 18.18 2.60 -11.54
N VAL A 86 17.41 1.53 -11.32
CA VAL A 86 17.49 0.71 -10.09
C VAL A 86 18.85 0.05 -9.94
N GLY A 87 19.47 -0.43 -11.03
CA GLY A 87 20.80 -1.02 -11.01
C GLY A 87 21.93 -0.02 -10.76
N GLY A 88 21.71 1.27 -11.05
CA GLY A 88 22.70 2.33 -10.87
C GLY A 88 22.59 3.11 -9.56
N THR A 89 21.53 2.90 -8.77
CA THR A 89 21.24 3.66 -7.55
C THR A 89 21.32 2.77 -6.31
N GLY A 90 21.99 3.23 -5.25
CA GLY A 90 21.89 2.60 -3.92
C GLY A 90 20.50 2.81 -3.34
N ALA A 91 20.03 1.91 -2.46
CA ALA A 91 18.82 2.15 -1.68
C ALA A 91 19.20 2.83 -0.35
N SER A 92 18.49 3.89 0.00
CA SER A 92 18.77 4.70 1.19
C SER A 92 18.08 4.18 2.45
N HIS A 93 17.00 3.41 2.31
CA HIS A 93 16.24 2.83 3.43
C HIS A 93 15.46 1.55 3.03
N TYR A 94 14.65 1.02 3.96
CA TYR A 94 13.98 -0.28 3.83
C TYR A 94 12.60 -0.23 3.19
N GLY A 95 11.86 0.85 3.43
CA GLY A 95 10.45 0.98 3.11
C GLY A 95 10.07 0.82 1.64
N VAL A 96 8.75 0.87 1.43
CA VAL A 96 8.14 0.59 0.13
C VAL A 96 8.29 1.75 -0.84
N PHE A 97 8.29 2.99 -0.33
CA PHE A 97 8.34 4.18 -1.18
C PHE A 97 9.69 4.90 -1.04
N ALA A 98 9.85 6.06 -1.66
CA ALA A 98 11.04 6.92 -1.51
C ALA A 98 12.39 6.24 -1.78
N GLU A 99 12.43 5.34 -2.78
CA GLU A 99 13.63 4.60 -3.22
C GLU A 99 14.09 3.45 -2.30
N GLY A 100 13.24 3.04 -1.36
CA GLY A 100 13.53 1.95 -0.44
C GLY A 100 13.63 0.56 -1.08
N LEU A 101 14.33 -0.35 -0.38
CA LEU A 101 14.60 -1.71 -0.85
C LEU A 101 13.32 -2.54 -1.06
N ALA A 102 12.31 -2.37 -0.21
CA ALA A 102 11.05 -3.09 -0.31
C ALA A 102 10.26 -2.72 -1.58
N GLY A 103 10.23 -1.43 -1.94
CA GLY A 103 9.61 -0.98 -3.20
C GLY A 103 10.28 -1.59 -4.42
N ARG A 104 11.62 -1.59 -4.44
CA ARG A 104 12.38 -2.22 -5.53
C ARG A 104 12.10 -3.72 -5.62
N HIS A 105 11.98 -4.39 -4.48
CA HIS A 105 11.67 -5.81 -4.44
C HIS A 105 10.28 -6.10 -5.06
N LEU A 106 9.24 -5.37 -4.65
CA LEU A 106 7.89 -5.48 -5.23
C LEU A 106 7.88 -5.14 -6.72
N GLY A 107 8.63 -4.11 -7.14
CA GLY A 107 8.81 -3.78 -8.54
C GLY A 107 9.49 -4.90 -9.34
N LEU A 108 10.48 -5.59 -8.75
CA LEU A 108 11.12 -6.74 -9.37
C LEU A 108 10.21 -7.97 -9.44
N LEU A 109 9.32 -8.18 -8.47
CA LEU A 109 8.29 -9.23 -8.55
C LEU A 109 7.34 -8.96 -9.71
N ALA A 110 6.80 -7.73 -9.82
CA ALA A 110 5.96 -7.33 -10.94
C ALA A 110 6.71 -7.42 -12.29
N ALA A 111 7.97 -6.98 -12.34
CA ALA A 111 8.79 -7.09 -13.55
C ALA A 111 9.10 -8.55 -13.93
N ALA A 112 9.24 -9.45 -12.95
CA ALA A 112 9.48 -10.88 -13.19
C ALA A 112 8.25 -11.61 -13.73
N HIS A 113 7.04 -11.07 -13.50
CA HIS A 113 5.82 -11.53 -14.15
C HIS A 113 5.86 -11.27 -15.66
N VAL A 114 6.30 -10.06 -16.05
CA VAL A 114 6.48 -9.68 -17.46
C VAL A 114 7.68 -10.39 -18.10
N ARG A 115 8.81 -10.43 -17.40
CA ARG A 115 10.08 -11.00 -17.85
C ARG A 115 10.54 -12.10 -16.89
N PRO A 116 10.19 -13.37 -17.12
CA PRO A 116 10.56 -14.48 -16.23
C PRO A 116 12.06 -14.61 -15.92
N GLY A 117 12.94 -14.11 -16.80
CA GLY A 117 14.39 -14.04 -16.56
C GLY A 117 14.80 -13.19 -15.34
N LEU A 118 13.95 -12.25 -14.91
CA LEU A 118 14.20 -11.39 -13.74
C LEU A 118 13.93 -12.08 -12.39
N ARG A 119 13.38 -13.29 -12.37
CA ARG A 119 13.13 -14.05 -11.12
C ARG A 119 14.39 -14.21 -10.26
N ARG A 120 15.56 -14.40 -10.89
CA ARG A 120 16.85 -14.48 -10.17
C ARG A 120 17.21 -13.17 -9.49
N LEU A 121 16.90 -12.04 -10.14
CA LEU A 121 17.13 -10.71 -9.60
C LEU A 121 16.15 -10.39 -8.47
N ALA A 122 14.86 -10.74 -8.62
CA ALA A 122 13.87 -10.64 -7.55
C ALA A 122 14.30 -11.44 -6.30
N ALA A 123 14.75 -12.69 -6.48
CA ALA A 123 15.26 -13.52 -5.38
C ALA A 123 16.53 -12.95 -4.75
N ALA A 124 17.44 -12.34 -5.53
CA ALA A 124 18.61 -11.65 -5.00
C ALA A 124 18.21 -10.40 -4.19
N SER A 125 17.22 -9.65 -4.66
CA SER A 125 16.66 -8.50 -3.95
C SER A 125 15.98 -8.91 -2.64
N ARG A 126 15.22 -10.02 -2.61
CA ARG A 126 14.68 -10.60 -1.37
C ARG A 126 15.78 -10.88 -0.35
N ARG A 127 16.82 -11.63 -0.76
CA ARG A 127 17.95 -11.95 0.14
C ARG A 127 18.67 -10.70 0.65
N ALA A 128 18.81 -9.68 -0.19
CA ALA A 128 19.42 -8.41 0.20
C ALA A 128 18.57 -7.68 1.25
N LEU A 129 17.24 -7.64 1.06
CA LEU A 129 16.30 -7.07 2.01
C LEU A 129 16.33 -7.81 3.36
N VAL A 130 16.21 -9.15 3.34
CA VAL A 130 16.28 -10.00 4.55
C VAL A 130 17.60 -9.84 5.29
N ARG A 131 18.74 -9.86 4.57
CA ARG A 131 20.04 -9.64 5.18
C ARG A 131 20.13 -8.27 5.85
N ARG A 132 19.60 -7.24 5.19
CA ARG A 132 19.66 -5.87 5.71
C ARG A 132 18.79 -5.74 6.96
N THR A 133 17.57 -6.29 6.97
CA THR A 133 16.65 -6.24 8.13
C THR A 133 17.19 -7.00 9.33
N ALA A 134 17.91 -8.11 9.12
CA ALA A 134 18.58 -8.85 10.19
C ALA A 134 19.79 -8.12 10.82
N LEU A 135 20.36 -7.12 10.14
CA LEU A 135 21.50 -6.34 10.61
C LEU A 135 21.10 -4.99 11.20
N ASP A 136 19.82 -4.62 11.11
CA ASP A 136 19.40 -3.29 11.52
C ASP A 136 19.19 -3.18 13.03
N THR A 137 19.28 -1.95 13.51
CA THR A 137 19.07 -1.59 14.91
C THR A 137 18.03 -0.49 15.00
N TRP A 138 16.77 -0.83 14.76
CA TRP A 138 15.66 0.10 14.92
C TRP A 138 15.46 0.48 16.38
N ARG A 139 15.00 1.72 16.60
CA ARG A 139 14.69 2.20 17.94
C ARG A 139 13.38 1.62 18.44
N THR A 140 13.34 1.28 19.73
CA THR A 140 12.11 0.85 20.42
C THR A 140 11.57 1.91 21.40
N SER A 141 12.23 3.07 21.43
CA SER A 141 11.88 4.26 22.17
C SER A 141 12.42 5.48 21.45
N ASP A 142 11.78 6.63 21.63
CA ASP A 142 12.14 7.88 20.95
C ASP A 142 12.27 7.71 19.43
N VAL A 143 11.26 7.06 18.83
CA VAL A 143 11.28 6.59 17.44
C VAL A 143 11.15 7.72 16.42
N GLY A 144 11.67 7.49 15.22
CA GLY A 144 11.34 8.18 13.98
C GLY A 144 10.39 7.34 13.11
N TRP A 145 10.02 7.83 11.93
CA TRP A 145 9.19 7.07 10.99
C TRP A 145 9.94 5.87 10.41
N GLU A 146 11.23 6.04 10.16
CA GLU A 146 12.13 4.99 9.68
C GLU A 146 12.23 3.81 10.64
N ASP A 147 11.83 3.98 11.90
CA ASP A 147 11.85 2.93 12.91
C ASP A 147 10.61 2.03 12.86
N TYR A 148 9.50 2.40 12.20
CA TYR A 148 8.32 1.52 12.20
C TYR A 148 7.38 1.60 10.99
N ASP A 149 7.35 2.72 10.25
CA ASP A 149 6.20 3.00 9.39
C ASP A 149 6.16 2.18 8.08
N MET A 150 5.09 2.38 7.32
CA MET A 150 4.91 1.71 6.04
C MET A 150 5.67 2.39 4.88
N ILE A 151 5.86 3.71 4.95
CA ILE A 151 6.45 4.46 3.84
C ILE A 151 7.95 4.19 3.72
N MET A 152 8.69 4.32 4.83
CA MET A 152 10.14 4.25 4.87
C MET A 152 10.69 3.17 5.80
N GLY A 153 9.87 2.69 6.74
CA GLY A 153 10.27 1.81 7.82
C GLY A 153 9.96 0.31 7.65
N PRO A 154 10.13 -0.45 8.75
CA PRO A 154 9.93 -1.88 8.85
C PRO A 154 8.55 -2.41 8.46
N ALA A 155 7.45 -1.69 8.73
CA ALA A 155 6.13 -2.19 8.36
C ALA A 155 5.99 -2.34 6.83
N GLY A 156 6.55 -1.40 6.08
CA GLY A 156 6.58 -1.48 4.62
C GLY A 156 7.43 -2.66 4.12
N ALA A 157 8.60 -2.86 4.73
CA ALA A 157 9.47 -4.00 4.39
C ALA A 157 8.80 -5.35 4.71
N LEU A 158 8.06 -5.43 5.82
CA LEU A 158 7.32 -6.62 6.21
C LEU A 158 6.19 -6.93 5.22
N LEU A 159 5.43 -5.93 4.81
CA LEU A 159 4.41 -6.08 3.75
C LEU A 159 5.02 -6.58 2.44
N ALA A 160 6.14 -5.99 2.01
CA ALA A 160 6.78 -6.38 0.77
C ALA A 160 7.33 -7.81 0.78
N LEU A 161 7.90 -8.24 1.91
CA LEU A 161 8.37 -9.62 2.07
C LEU A 161 7.19 -10.60 2.15
N ALA A 162 6.12 -10.26 2.87
CA ALA A 162 4.91 -11.08 2.97
C ALA A 162 4.20 -11.25 1.61
N ALA A 163 4.40 -10.33 0.67
CA ALA A 163 3.88 -10.43 -0.70
C ALA A 163 4.67 -11.41 -1.58
N ASP A 164 5.92 -11.77 -1.22
CA ASP A 164 6.75 -12.68 -2.01
C ASP A 164 6.35 -14.14 -1.70
N PRO A 165 5.86 -14.92 -2.69
CA PRO A 165 5.41 -16.29 -2.45
C PRO A 165 6.54 -17.25 -2.03
N GLU A 166 7.80 -16.84 -2.20
CA GLU A 166 8.99 -17.62 -1.84
C GLU A 166 9.62 -17.14 -0.51
N VAL A 167 8.92 -16.29 0.27
CA VAL A 167 9.34 -15.85 1.59
C VAL A 167 9.18 -16.97 2.61
N MET A 168 10.16 -17.14 3.50
CA MET A 168 10.04 -18.07 4.63
C MET A 168 9.66 -17.32 5.91
N PRO A 169 8.94 -17.93 6.86
CA PRO A 169 8.62 -17.29 8.14
C PRO A 169 9.85 -16.72 8.88
N THR A 170 11.01 -17.39 8.76
CA THR A 170 12.29 -16.92 9.32
C THR A 170 12.79 -15.62 8.71
N ASP A 171 12.42 -15.32 7.46
CA ASP A 171 12.78 -14.07 6.77
C ASP A 171 12.02 -12.87 7.36
N LEU A 172 10.84 -13.12 7.94
CA LEU A 172 9.97 -12.10 8.54
C LEU A 172 10.28 -11.83 10.02
N ALA A 173 10.98 -12.76 10.68
CA ALA A 173 11.16 -12.76 12.13
C ALA A 173 11.81 -11.47 12.69
N PRO A 174 12.88 -10.89 12.09
CA PRO A 174 13.48 -9.66 12.64
C PRO A 174 12.51 -8.46 12.63
N LEU A 175 11.78 -8.29 11.53
CA LEU A 175 10.78 -7.21 11.38
C LEU A 175 9.61 -7.40 12.34
N THR A 176 9.11 -8.63 12.42
CA THR A 176 7.99 -9.00 13.29
C THR A 176 8.34 -8.78 14.76
N ALA A 177 9.50 -9.28 15.20
CA ALA A 177 9.96 -9.13 16.58
C ALA A 177 10.07 -7.64 16.98
N HIS A 178 10.59 -6.81 16.08
CA HIS A 178 10.69 -5.38 16.28
C HIS A 178 9.32 -4.70 16.42
N LEU A 179 8.42 -4.92 15.45
CA LEU A 179 7.09 -4.29 15.45
C LEU A 179 6.22 -4.77 16.61
N VAL A 180 6.31 -6.06 17.00
CA VAL A 180 5.67 -6.59 18.20
C VAL A 180 6.19 -5.91 19.46
N THR A 181 7.51 -5.64 19.54
CA THR A 181 8.11 -4.93 20.67
C THR A 181 7.55 -3.52 20.82
N LEU A 182 7.31 -2.80 19.72
CA LEU A 182 6.69 -1.48 19.76
C LEU A 182 5.24 -1.50 20.30
N CYS A 183 4.55 -2.63 20.19
CA CYS A 183 3.18 -2.80 20.67
C CYS A 183 3.10 -3.27 22.14
N ASP A 184 4.21 -3.44 22.85
CA ASP A 184 4.24 -4.10 24.18
C ASP A 184 3.67 -3.25 25.34
N ARG A 185 3.36 -1.96 25.09
CA ARG A 185 2.81 -1.03 26.09
C ARG A 185 1.32 -0.78 25.89
N PRO A 186 0.52 -0.64 26.97
CA PRO A 186 -0.94 -0.50 26.87
C PRO A 186 -1.42 0.70 26.05
N GLU A 187 -0.75 1.85 26.10
CA GLU A 187 -1.14 3.06 25.35
C GLU A 187 -0.28 3.27 24.10
N LEU A 188 0.46 2.24 23.68
CA LEU A 188 1.32 2.26 22.50
C LEU A 188 2.39 3.37 22.53
N GLU A 189 2.87 3.72 23.72
CA GLU A 189 3.75 4.86 23.97
C GLU A 189 5.10 4.78 23.23
N ARG A 190 5.52 3.57 22.84
CA ARG A 190 6.74 3.37 22.04
C ARG A 190 6.64 3.94 20.63
N PHE A 191 5.44 4.13 20.10
CA PHE A 191 5.22 4.79 18.82
C PHE A 191 5.26 6.32 18.90
N ARG A 192 5.50 6.88 20.09
CA ARG A 192 5.61 8.33 20.25
C ARG A 192 6.83 8.84 19.49
N LEU A 193 6.56 9.69 18.50
CA LEU A 193 7.55 10.18 17.56
C LEU A 193 8.42 11.26 18.20
N ARG A 194 9.63 10.92 18.63
CA ARG A 194 10.54 11.86 19.32
C ARG A 194 11.84 12.14 18.60
N GLN A 195 12.17 11.39 17.55
CA GLN A 195 13.13 11.90 16.58
C GLN A 195 12.58 13.20 15.97
N ARG A 196 13.45 14.20 15.83
CA ARG A 196 13.06 15.46 15.20
C ARG A 196 12.77 15.19 13.73
N LEU A 197 11.55 15.46 13.31
CA LEU A 197 11.20 15.48 11.90
C LEU A 197 11.90 16.65 11.19
N ASP A 198 12.31 16.44 9.93
CA ASP A 198 12.65 17.54 9.03
C ASP A 198 11.49 18.55 9.01
N GLU A 199 11.78 19.84 8.94
CA GLU A 199 10.76 20.90 8.95
C GLU A 199 9.79 20.82 7.76
N ARG A 200 10.20 20.09 6.70
CA ARG A 200 9.34 19.73 5.55
C ARG A 200 8.28 18.67 5.89
N TYR A 201 8.46 17.93 6.97
CA TYR A 201 7.53 16.93 7.47
C TYR A 201 6.64 17.52 8.57
N SER A 202 5.36 17.13 8.57
CA SER A 202 4.33 17.86 9.29
C SER A 202 4.59 17.95 10.82
N PRO A 203 4.79 19.16 11.37
CA PRO A 203 5.12 19.37 12.79
C PRO A 203 4.02 18.89 13.75
N TRP A 204 2.81 18.64 13.26
CA TRP A 204 1.70 18.10 14.06
C TRP A 204 1.94 16.70 14.62
N ASN A 205 2.94 15.97 14.10
CA ASN A 205 3.24 14.59 14.51
C ASN A 205 4.31 14.54 15.62
N GLN A 206 5.04 15.65 15.83
CA GLN A 206 6.13 15.68 16.79
C GLN A 206 5.64 15.43 18.21
N ASP A 207 6.30 14.50 18.91
CA ASP A 207 5.96 14.02 20.25
C ASP A 207 4.53 13.48 20.37
N ARG A 208 3.95 12.96 19.28
CA ARG A 208 2.62 12.32 19.26
C ARG A 208 2.73 10.90 18.71
N ILE A 209 1.68 10.11 18.96
CA ILE A 209 1.50 8.79 18.35
C ILE A 209 0.64 8.98 17.10
N ASN A 210 1.11 8.48 15.95
CA ASN A 210 0.46 8.66 14.67
C ASN A 210 -0.62 7.58 14.45
N VAL A 211 -1.81 8.00 14.03
CA VAL A 211 -3.00 7.14 13.85
C VAL A 211 -3.31 6.97 12.34
N GLY A 212 -2.43 7.42 11.45
CA GLY A 212 -2.53 7.18 10.02
C GLY A 212 -2.01 5.80 9.62
N VAL A 213 -2.51 5.28 8.50
CA VAL A 213 -1.99 4.05 7.90
C VAL A 213 -0.59 4.26 7.33
N ALA A 214 -0.31 5.40 6.69
CA ALA A 214 1.00 5.63 6.07
C ALA A 214 2.15 5.65 7.09
N HIS A 215 1.96 6.41 8.16
CA HIS A 215 3.04 6.79 9.10
C HIS A 215 2.77 6.35 10.54
N GLY A 216 1.77 5.50 10.79
CA GLY A 216 1.24 5.28 12.12
C GLY A 216 0.91 3.82 12.44
N VAL A 217 0.31 3.66 13.61
CA VAL A 217 -0.03 2.36 14.22
C VAL A 217 -0.88 1.47 13.28
N PRO A 218 -1.90 1.98 12.57
CA PRO A 218 -2.68 1.15 11.63
C PRO A 218 -1.84 0.49 10.52
N GLY A 219 -0.81 1.17 10.00
CA GLY A 219 0.07 0.59 8.98
C GLY A 219 0.91 -0.56 9.53
N VAL A 220 1.37 -0.43 10.78
CA VAL A 220 2.08 -1.49 11.51
C VAL A 220 1.15 -2.69 11.74
N ALA A 221 -0.12 -2.44 12.09
CA ALA A 221 -1.11 -3.50 12.27
C ALA A 221 -1.34 -4.29 10.97
N LEU A 222 -1.48 -3.61 9.84
CA LEU A 222 -1.63 -4.25 8.52
C LEU A 222 -0.42 -5.12 8.17
N ALA A 223 0.79 -4.63 8.45
CA ALA A 223 2.01 -5.40 8.24
C ALA A 223 2.09 -6.65 9.12
N LEU A 224 1.67 -6.54 10.39
CA LEU A 224 1.58 -7.68 11.31
C LEU A 224 0.49 -8.68 10.91
N CYS A 225 -0.65 -8.22 10.38
CA CYS A 225 -1.68 -9.10 9.82
C CYS A 225 -1.14 -9.90 8.63
N ALA A 226 -0.44 -9.25 7.69
CA ALA A 226 0.20 -9.90 6.56
C ALA A 226 1.29 -10.90 7.00
N ALA A 227 2.05 -10.57 8.04
CA ALA A 227 3.03 -11.49 8.61
C ALA A 227 2.37 -12.73 9.22
N LEU A 228 1.25 -12.58 9.93
CA LEU A 228 0.49 -13.71 10.48
C LEU A 228 -0.08 -14.59 9.36
N ASP A 229 -0.62 -14.01 8.30
CA ASP A 229 -1.09 -14.79 7.14
C ASP A 229 0.05 -15.60 6.50
N ALA A 230 1.27 -15.04 6.44
CA ALA A 230 2.43 -15.69 5.83
C ALA A 230 3.15 -16.70 6.74
N SER A 231 3.13 -16.49 8.07
CA SER A 231 3.84 -17.33 9.04
C SER A 231 2.95 -18.39 9.71
N GLY A 232 1.62 -18.21 9.69
CA GLY A 232 0.66 -19.03 10.41
C GLY A 232 0.33 -18.46 11.80
N ASP A 233 0.18 -19.32 12.79
CA ASP A 233 -0.20 -18.89 14.14
C ASP A 233 1.01 -18.42 14.97
N ASP A 234 1.04 -17.14 15.33
CA ASP A 234 2.06 -16.53 16.19
C ASP A 234 1.40 -15.77 17.35
N ALA A 235 1.58 -16.27 18.58
CA ALA A 235 0.97 -15.71 19.77
C ALA A 235 1.47 -14.28 20.09
N GLY A 236 2.72 -13.95 19.74
CA GLY A 236 3.31 -12.63 19.94
C GLY A 236 2.67 -11.60 19.03
N ILE A 237 2.50 -11.93 17.74
CA ILE A 237 1.78 -11.10 16.77
C ILE A 237 0.33 -10.92 17.22
N ARG A 238 -0.38 -12.00 17.58
CA ARG A 238 -1.79 -11.92 18.00
C ARG A 238 -1.97 -11.04 19.24
N ALA A 239 -1.07 -11.13 20.22
CA ALA A 239 -1.09 -10.27 21.40
C ALA A 239 -0.81 -8.80 21.07
N ALA A 240 0.11 -8.52 20.15
CA ALA A 240 0.37 -7.16 19.66
C ALA A 240 -0.85 -6.58 18.95
N LEU A 241 -1.43 -7.33 18.01
CA LEU A 241 -2.63 -6.94 17.27
C LEU A 241 -3.83 -6.69 18.19
N ARG A 242 -4.01 -7.50 19.24
CA ARG A 242 -5.06 -7.28 20.24
C ARG A 242 -4.90 -5.93 20.95
N ARG A 243 -3.70 -5.58 21.40
CA ARG A 243 -3.44 -4.27 22.04
C ARG A 243 -3.68 -3.12 21.07
N VAL A 244 -3.24 -3.26 19.84
CA VAL A 244 -3.49 -2.25 18.80
C VAL A 244 -4.98 -2.09 18.52
N ALA A 245 -5.73 -3.19 18.44
CA ALA A 245 -7.18 -3.15 18.27
C ALA A 245 -7.87 -2.42 19.43
N ASP A 246 -7.57 -2.79 20.66
CA ASP A 246 -8.17 -2.18 21.85
C ASP A 246 -7.89 -0.66 21.89
N TRP A 247 -6.68 -0.26 21.52
CA TRP A 247 -6.30 1.15 21.39
C TRP A 247 -7.03 1.88 20.25
N LEU A 248 -7.13 1.27 19.06
CA LEU A 248 -7.85 1.85 17.92
C LEU A 248 -9.35 1.98 18.21
N VAL A 249 -9.95 1.05 18.94
CA VAL A 249 -11.34 1.15 19.40
C VAL A 249 -11.52 2.36 20.31
N ALA A 250 -10.58 2.61 21.23
CA ALA A 250 -10.62 3.77 22.13
C ALA A 250 -10.39 5.12 21.41
N GLU A 251 -9.59 5.12 20.34
CA GLU A 251 -9.30 6.32 19.55
C GLU A 251 -10.42 6.70 18.58
N ALA A 252 -11.30 5.77 18.23
CA ALA A 252 -12.44 6.03 17.35
C ALA A 252 -13.42 7.04 17.96
N TYR A 253 -14.01 7.90 17.12
CA TYR A 253 -15.04 8.86 17.53
C TYR A 253 -16.02 9.16 16.39
N PRO A 254 -17.26 9.57 16.69
CA PRO A 254 -18.17 10.10 15.68
C PRO A 254 -17.75 11.52 15.28
N ASP A 255 -17.51 11.73 13.98
CA ASP A 255 -17.28 13.02 13.37
C ASP A 255 -18.55 13.90 13.42
N PRO A 256 -18.46 15.25 13.37
CA PRO A 256 -19.62 16.13 13.27
C PRO A 256 -20.57 15.83 12.09
N LEU A 257 -20.08 15.20 11.01
CA LEU A 257 -20.90 14.72 9.89
C LEU A 257 -21.55 13.35 10.16
N GLY A 258 -21.37 12.77 11.34
CA GLY A 258 -22.07 11.58 11.82
C GLY A 258 -21.43 10.23 11.47
N PHE A 259 -20.26 10.21 10.82
CA PHE A 259 -19.53 8.98 10.52
C PHE A 259 -18.45 8.67 11.57
N ILE A 260 -18.10 7.39 11.73
CA ILE A 260 -17.03 6.99 12.64
C ILE A 260 -15.67 7.26 11.99
N THR A 261 -14.80 7.98 12.67
CA THR A 261 -13.45 8.31 12.20
C THR A 261 -12.41 8.15 13.29
N TRP A 262 -11.15 8.26 12.89
CA TRP A 262 -9.98 8.34 13.75
C TRP A 262 -9.30 9.69 13.58
N PRO A 263 -8.58 10.17 14.61
CA PRO A 263 -7.79 11.39 14.50
C PRO A 263 -6.54 11.13 13.63
N THR A 264 -5.78 12.17 13.28
CA THR A 264 -4.48 11.99 12.63
C THR A 264 -3.40 11.52 13.60
N VAL A 265 -3.51 11.93 14.86
CA VAL A 265 -2.64 11.57 15.98
C VAL A 265 -3.47 11.25 17.21
N ALA A 266 -2.95 10.43 18.12
CA ALA A 266 -3.66 9.93 19.28
C ALA A 266 -4.28 11.06 20.10
N ARG A 267 -5.50 10.85 20.58
CA ARG A 267 -6.27 11.85 21.33
C ARG A 267 -5.70 12.08 22.72
N GLU A 268 -5.02 11.09 23.31
CA GLU A 268 -4.42 11.20 24.65
C GLU A 268 -5.47 11.66 25.67
N ASN A 269 -6.64 11.01 25.65
CA ASN A 269 -7.82 11.34 26.47
C ASN A 269 -8.43 12.73 26.23
N ARG A 270 -8.02 13.46 25.20
CA ARG A 270 -8.69 14.71 24.80
C ARG A 270 -10.03 14.41 24.11
N PRO A 271 -11.09 15.19 24.37
CA PRO A 271 -12.35 15.04 23.64
C PRO A 271 -12.14 15.29 22.14
N PRO A 272 -12.96 14.69 21.26
CA PRO A 272 -12.94 15.04 19.85
C PRO A 272 -13.38 16.50 19.67
N ALA A 273 -13.01 17.10 18.54
CA ALA A 273 -13.50 18.44 18.22
C ALA A 273 -15.02 18.42 18.04
N ARG A 274 -15.67 19.55 18.37
CA ARG A 274 -17.13 19.63 18.43
C ARG A 274 -17.74 20.26 17.19
N ASP A 275 -16.92 20.85 16.32
CA ASP A 275 -17.34 21.56 15.10
C ASP A 275 -16.32 21.32 13.97
N VAL A 276 -16.81 21.28 12.73
CA VAL A 276 -16.04 21.31 11.48
C VAL A 276 -15.13 22.55 11.41
N ALA A 277 -15.49 23.68 12.02
CA ALA A 277 -14.61 24.85 12.11
C ALA A 277 -13.37 24.63 13.00
N GLU A 278 -13.48 23.75 14.01
CA GLU A 278 -12.38 23.35 14.90
C GLU A 278 -11.47 22.28 14.26
N GLN A 279 -11.97 21.60 13.22
CA GLN A 279 -11.24 20.63 12.40
C GLN A 279 -11.49 20.95 10.93
N PRO A 280 -10.75 21.87 10.29
CA PRO A 280 -10.86 22.08 8.84
C PRO A 280 -10.68 20.72 8.17
N THR A 281 -11.80 20.15 7.72
CA THR A 281 -12.05 18.75 7.34
C THR A 281 -10.79 17.87 7.40
N ALA A 282 -10.65 17.10 8.47
CA ALA A 282 -9.57 16.13 8.60
C ALA A 282 -9.53 15.24 7.35
N ARG A 283 -8.32 14.98 6.83
CA ARG A 283 -8.13 14.13 5.64
C ARG A 283 -8.80 12.78 5.87
N GLN A 284 -9.65 12.35 4.94
CA GLN A 284 -10.35 11.06 4.98
C GLN A 284 -9.95 10.25 3.75
N ALA A 285 -8.88 9.49 3.87
CA ALA A 285 -8.31 8.77 2.75
C ALA A 285 -7.56 7.52 3.20
N TRP A 286 -6.75 6.96 2.29
CA TRP A 286 -5.91 5.81 2.63
C TRP A 286 -4.89 6.15 3.72
N CYS A 287 -4.13 7.25 3.59
CA CYS A 287 -3.05 7.55 4.52
C CYS A 287 -3.50 7.93 5.94
N TYR A 288 -4.67 8.56 6.07
CA TYR A 288 -5.24 9.06 7.33
C TYR A 288 -6.77 9.05 7.28
N GLY A 289 -7.38 8.83 8.43
CA GLY A 289 -8.83 8.87 8.59
C GLY A 289 -9.52 7.54 8.28
N THR A 290 -10.83 7.61 8.10
CA THR A 290 -11.75 6.47 8.08
C THR A 290 -11.36 5.40 7.08
N PRO A 291 -11.11 5.68 5.78
CA PRO A 291 -10.98 4.62 4.79
C PRO A 291 -9.83 3.65 5.10
N GLY A 292 -8.64 4.19 5.38
CA GLY A 292 -7.48 3.36 5.72
C GLY A 292 -7.57 2.71 7.11
N VAL A 293 -7.99 3.46 8.13
CA VAL A 293 -7.99 2.94 9.51
C VAL A 293 -9.11 1.91 9.71
N ALA A 294 -10.28 2.10 9.09
CA ALA A 294 -11.35 1.11 9.12
C ALA A 294 -10.90 -0.22 8.47
N TRP A 295 -10.10 -0.15 7.40
CA TRP A 295 -9.53 -1.35 6.78
C TRP A 295 -8.56 -2.07 7.71
N ALA A 296 -7.68 -1.33 8.38
CA ALA A 296 -6.78 -1.91 9.39
C ALA A 296 -7.56 -2.58 10.52
N VAL A 297 -8.58 -1.93 11.09
CA VAL A 297 -9.44 -2.50 12.13
C VAL A 297 -10.14 -3.78 11.64
N TRP A 298 -10.64 -3.77 10.40
CA TRP A 298 -11.30 -4.94 9.81
C TRP A 298 -10.31 -6.12 9.63
N GLU A 299 -9.11 -5.86 9.10
CA GLU A 299 -8.09 -6.89 8.91
C GLU A 299 -7.58 -7.46 10.24
N ILE A 300 -7.41 -6.63 11.27
CA ILE A 300 -7.10 -7.11 12.63
C ILE A 300 -8.22 -8.05 13.11
N GLY A 301 -9.48 -7.63 12.95
CA GLY A 301 -10.63 -8.47 13.28
C GLY A 301 -10.63 -9.80 12.54
N ARG A 302 -10.28 -9.81 11.26
CA ARG A 302 -10.17 -11.04 10.46
C ARG A 302 -9.12 -11.99 11.00
N VAL A 303 -7.88 -11.53 11.22
CA VAL A 303 -6.78 -12.42 11.62
C VAL A 303 -6.87 -12.87 13.09
N LEU A 304 -7.64 -12.13 13.90
CA LEU A 304 -7.94 -12.49 15.29
C LEU A 304 -9.26 -13.25 15.46
N ASP A 305 -9.99 -13.53 14.37
CA ASP A 305 -11.33 -14.12 14.40
C ASP A 305 -12.31 -13.35 15.32
N ASP A 306 -12.25 -12.02 15.27
CA ASP A 306 -13.03 -11.09 16.09
C ASP A 306 -14.11 -10.38 15.27
N ASP A 307 -15.34 -10.87 15.39
CA ASP A 307 -16.50 -10.32 14.68
C ASP A 307 -16.84 -8.88 15.10
N GLY A 308 -16.51 -8.48 16.33
CA GLY A 308 -16.75 -7.13 16.83
C GLY A 308 -15.88 -6.10 16.12
N LEU A 309 -14.59 -6.41 15.95
CA LEU A 309 -13.66 -5.57 15.18
C LEU A 309 -14.03 -5.54 13.69
N GLN A 310 -14.39 -6.68 13.11
CA GLN A 310 -14.86 -6.70 11.73
C GLN A 310 -16.13 -5.85 11.55
N GLN A 311 -17.08 -5.92 12.48
CA GLN A 311 -18.28 -5.11 12.43
C GLN A 311 -17.98 -3.61 12.62
N LEU A 312 -17.05 -3.24 13.50
CA LEU A 312 -16.60 -1.86 13.64
C LEU A 312 -16.00 -1.31 12.34
N GLY A 313 -15.07 -2.05 11.73
CA GLY A 313 -14.48 -1.66 10.44
C GLY A 313 -15.52 -1.46 9.35
N ARG A 314 -16.48 -2.39 9.23
CA ARG A 314 -17.60 -2.29 8.27
C ARG A 314 -18.53 -1.12 8.56
N THR A 315 -18.83 -0.87 9.83
CA THR A 315 -19.72 0.24 10.24
C THR A 315 -19.05 1.58 9.95
N ALA A 316 -17.76 1.71 10.25
CA ALA A 316 -17.01 2.95 10.01
C ALA A 316 -16.96 3.29 8.52
N ILE A 317 -16.53 2.35 7.66
CA ILE A 317 -16.51 2.62 6.21
C ILE A 317 -17.93 2.89 5.68
N SER A 318 -18.95 2.14 6.09
CA SER A 318 -20.32 2.35 5.61
C SER A 318 -20.83 3.74 5.97
N SER A 319 -20.65 4.16 7.23
CA SER A 319 -21.05 5.51 7.67
C SER A 319 -20.34 6.63 6.90
N PHE A 320 -19.07 6.43 6.54
CA PHE A 320 -18.30 7.37 5.71
C PHE A 320 -18.81 7.42 4.26
N LEU A 321 -19.15 6.26 3.67
CA LEU A 321 -19.73 6.20 2.33
C LEU A 321 -21.12 6.86 2.30
N ASP A 322 -21.95 6.63 3.31
CA ASP A 322 -23.28 7.24 3.46
C ASP A 322 -23.21 8.76 3.62
N ALA A 323 -22.15 9.26 4.27
CA ALA A 323 -21.86 10.70 4.39
C ALA A 323 -21.34 11.33 3.07
N GLY A 324 -21.25 10.57 1.98
CA GLY A 324 -20.83 11.06 0.67
C GLY A 324 -19.32 11.12 0.47
N CYS A 325 -18.56 10.29 1.20
CA CYS A 325 -17.09 10.23 1.13
C CYS A 325 -16.40 11.60 1.33
N PRO A 326 -16.74 12.35 2.39
CA PRO A 326 -16.20 13.70 2.59
C PRO A 326 -14.68 13.64 2.73
N ASN A 327 -13.94 14.40 1.91
CA ASN A 327 -12.48 14.40 1.99
C ASN A 327 -11.92 15.82 1.85
N GLY A 328 -11.22 16.25 2.90
CA GLY A 328 -10.80 17.63 3.11
C GLY A 328 -9.37 17.95 2.70
N ASN A 329 -9.12 19.21 2.35
CA ASN A 329 -7.77 19.80 2.18
C ASN A 329 -6.87 19.06 1.18
N ILE A 330 -7.36 18.83 -0.04
CA ILE A 330 -6.62 18.11 -1.09
C ILE A 330 -6.43 18.99 -2.31
N ALA A 331 -5.18 19.08 -2.78
CA ALA A 331 -4.87 19.72 -4.04
C ALA A 331 -5.52 18.94 -5.20
N LEU A 332 -6.03 19.65 -6.21
CA LEU A 332 -6.77 19.04 -7.33
C LEU A 332 -6.03 17.86 -8.00
N ARG A 333 -4.70 17.95 -8.15
CA ARG A 333 -3.90 16.85 -8.73
C ARG A 333 -3.80 15.63 -7.83
N GLU A 334 -3.69 15.85 -6.53
CA GLU A 334 -3.59 14.78 -5.54
C GLU A 334 -4.94 14.11 -5.27
N SER A 335 -6.05 14.77 -5.63
CA SER A 335 -7.40 14.18 -5.56
C SER A 335 -7.56 12.90 -6.38
N LEU A 336 -6.68 12.66 -7.36
CA LEU A 336 -6.69 11.43 -8.16
C LEU A 336 -5.83 10.31 -7.55
N ALA A 337 -4.83 10.65 -6.73
CA ALA A 337 -3.75 9.75 -6.34
C ALA A 337 -4.19 8.65 -5.36
N ILE A 338 -3.27 7.73 -5.06
CA ILE A 338 -3.51 6.65 -4.08
C ILE A 338 -3.47 7.19 -2.65
N CYS A 339 -2.46 8.01 -2.30
CA CYS A 339 -2.21 8.40 -0.91
C CYS A 339 -3.43 9.02 -0.23
N HIS A 340 -4.08 9.94 -0.94
CA HIS A 340 -5.23 10.66 -0.41
C HIS A 340 -6.28 11.07 -1.44
N GLY A 341 -6.37 10.33 -2.54
CA GLY A 341 -7.32 10.59 -3.62
C GLY A 341 -8.20 9.40 -3.97
N ASP A 342 -8.90 9.56 -5.09
CA ASP A 342 -9.91 8.66 -5.60
C ASP A 342 -9.39 7.26 -5.89
N ALA A 343 -8.16 7.13 -6.39
CA ALA A 343 -7.56 5.83 -6.68
C ALA A 343 -7.37 5.03 -5.38
N GLY A 344 -6.97 5.68 -4.29
CA GLY A 344 -6.80 5.04 -2.98
C GLY A 344 -8.13 4.57 -2.42
N LEU A 345 -9.15 5.42 -2.49
CA LEU A 345 -10.50 5.05 -2.06
C LEU A 345 -11.09 3.94 -2.93
N LEU A 346 -10.78 3.91 -4.24
CA LEU A 346 -11.22 2.87 -5.16
C LEU A 346 -10.70 1.50 -4.72
N VAL A 347 -9.38 1.37 -4.48
CA VAL A 347 -8.80 0.08 -4.09
C VAL A 347 -9.22 -0.35 -2.69
N LEU A 348 -9.44 0.58 -1.77
CA LEU A 348 -10.05 0.28 -0.46
C LEU A 348 -11.49 -0.22 -0.59
N CYS A 349 -12.31 0.44 -1.42
CA CYS A 349 -13.68 0.02 -1.67
C CYS A 349 -13.72 -1.35 -2.36
N ASP A 350 -12.81 -1.63 -3.29
CA ASP A 350 -12.67 -2.98 -3.88
C ASP A 350 -12.29 -4.00 -2.80
N ALA A 351 -11.35 -3.70 -1.91
CA ALA A 351 -10.94 -4.58 -0.82
C ALA A 351 -12.11 -4.89 0.13
N PHE A 352 -12.85 -3.87 0.60
CA PHE A 352 -14.05 -4.06 1.44
C PHE A 352 -15.15 -4.84 0.72
N HIS A 353 -15.39 -4.57 -0.56
CA HIS A 353 -16.38 -5.30 -1.32
C HIS A 353 -16.00 -6.79 -1.44
N ARG A 354 -14.75 -7.08 -1.79
CA ARG A 354 -14.26 -8.44 -2.04
C ARG A 354 -14.12 -9.26 -0.77
N HIS A 355 -13.61 -8.66 0.29
CA HIS A 355 -13.19 -9.39 1.49
C HIS A 355 -14.18 -9.25 2.65
N ALA A 356 -14.86 -8.11 2.77
CA ALA A 356 -15.86 -7.87 3.82
C ALA A 356 -17.32 -8.01 3.32
N GLY A 357 -17.53 -8.34 2.04
CA GLY A 357 -18.86 -8.52 1.44
C GLY A 357 -19.71 -7.26 1.41
N LEU A 358 -19.09 -6.07 1.45
CA LEU A 358 -19.82 -4.80 1.55
C LEU A 358 -20.29 -4.31 0.18
N ALA A 359 -21.58 -4.47 -0.11
CA ALA A 359 -22.17 -4.07 -1.40
C ALA A 359 -22.06 -2.57 -1.69
N ALA A 360 -22.25 -1.71 -0.67
CA ALA A 360 -22.11 -0.26 -0.81
C ALA A 360 -20.71 0.16 -1.27
N ALA A 361 -19.66 -0.52 -0.77
CA ALA A 361 -18.29 -0.30 -1.23
C ALA A 361 -18.13 -0.70 -2.71
N GLY A 362 -18.79 -1.77 -3.17
CA GLY A 362 -18.81 -2.13 -4.58
C GLY A 362 -19.41 -1.04 -5.47
N ALA A 363 -20.52 -0.44 -5.07
CA ALA A 363 -21.15 0.66 -5.81
C ALA A 363 -20.26 1.91 -5.86
N VAL A 364 -19.61 2.27 -4.74
CA VAL A 364 -18.69 3.41 -4.68
C VAL A 364 -17.42 3.15 -5.50
N ARG A 365 -16.86 1.92 -5.46
CA ARG A 365 -15.75 1.52 -6.34
C ARG A 365 -16.08 1.78 -7.81
N ASP A 366 -17.27 1.40 -8.27
CA ASP A 366 -17.67 1.56 -9.67
C ASP A 366 -17.85 3.04 -10.05
N LEU A 367 -18.38 3.86 -9.14
CA LEU A 367 -18.46 5.31 -9.30
C LEU A 367 -17.07 5.96 -9.39
N LEU A 368 -16.14 5.56 -8.52
CA LEU A 368 -14.77 6.05 -8.52
C LEU A 368 -14.02 5.64 -9.80
N TYR A 369 -14.22 4.40 -10.24
CA TYR A 369 -13.70 3.92 -11.52
C TYR A 369 -14.17 4.80 -12.67
N ALA A 370 -15.48 5.07 -12.76
CA ALA A 370 -16.03 5.92 -13.81
C ALA A 370 -15.49 7.35 -13.75
N ARG A 371 -15.33 7.92 -12.54
CA ARG A 371 -14.77 9.27 -12.33
C ARG A 371 -13.31 9.37 -12.76
N LEU A 372 -12.47 8.42 -12.34
CA LEU A 372 -11.06 8.35 -12.74
C LEU A 372 -10.91 8.13 -14.24
N ARG A 373 -11.72 7.25 -14.82
CA ARG A 373 -11.77 7.00 -16.26
C ARG A 373 -12.10 8.26 -17.06
N ALA A 374 -13.07 9.05 -16.60
CA ALA A 374 -13.43 10.32 -17.25
C ALA A 374 -12.31 11.37 -17.24
N ARG A 375 -11.33 11.21 -16.35
CA ARG A 375 -10.19 12.13 -16.15
C ARG A 375 -8.85 11.56 -16.65
N LEU A 376 -8.86 10.48 -17.45
CA LEU A 376 -7.64 9.85 -17.98
C LEU A 376 -6.73 10.82 -18.74
N THR A 377 -7.30 11.80 -19.45
CA THR A 377 -6.54 12.80 -20.20
C THR A 377 -5.69 13.70 -19.31
N GLU A 378 -6.05 13.86 -18.03
CA GLU A 378 -5.26 14.61 -17.05
C GLU A 378 -3.97 13.86 -16.64
N LEU A 379 -3.92 12.54 -16.83
CA LEU A 379 -2.77 11.71 -16.45
C LEU A 379 -1.59 11.85 -17.41
N THR A 380 -1.81 12.20 -18.68
CA THR A 380 -0.73 12.32 -19.68
C THR A 380 0.29 13.41 -19.32
N PRO A 381 -0.09 14.68 -19.09
CA PRO A 381 0.87 15.71 -18.70
C PRO A 381 1.49 15.43 -17.31
N TRP A 382 0.76 14.75 -16.42
CA TRP A 382 1.28 14.34 -15.12
C TRP A 382 2.34 13.25 -15.23
N SER A 383 2.14 12.29 -16.13
CA SER A 383 3.09 11.20 -16.40
C SER A 383 4.41 11.71 -16.94
N ALA A 384 4.48 12.92 -17.52
CA ALA A 384 5.75 13.48 -17.96
C ALA A 384 6.68 13.85 -16.79
N THR A 385 6.12 14.19 -15.62
CA THR A 385 6.87 14.75 -14.49
C THR A 385 6.89 13.87 -13.24
N ASN A 386 5.96 12.92 -13.11
CA ASN A 386 5.84 12.06 -11.93
C ASN A 386 5.38 10.65 -12.33
N TYR A 387 6.10 9.63 -11.85
CA TYR A 387 5.85 8.21 -12.13
C TYR A 387 5.56 7.40 -10.86
N ALA A 388 5.45 8.08 -9.72
CA ALA A 388 5.27 7.44 -8.43
C ALA A 388 3.98 6.63 -8.39
N LEU A 389 4.01 5.53 -7.65
CA LEU A 389 2.82 4.74 -7.37
C LEU A 389 1.91 5.51 -6.40
N LEU A 390 2.47 6.02 -5.30
CA LEU A 390 1.66 6.57 -4.21
C LEU A 390 0.99 7.91 -4.52
N ASN A 391 1.75 8.84 -5.12
CA ASN A 391 1.35 10.22 -5.39
C ASN A 391 1.43 10.57 -6.88
N GLY A 392 1.38 9.57 -7.76
CA GLY A 392 1.55 9.76 -9.19
C GLY A 392 0.51 9.00 -10.02
N PRO A 393 0.56 9.17 -11.36
CA PRO A 393 -0.38 8.56 -12.29
C PRO A 393 -0.23 7.03 -12.34
N ALA A 394 0.92 6.47 -11.96
CA ALA A 394 1.12 5.03 -11.94
C ALA A 394 0.15 4.34 -10.97
N GLY A 395 -0.11 4.92 -9.79
CA GLY A 395 -1.10 4.39 -8.84
C GLY A 395 -2.53 4.47 -9.37
N VAL A 396 -2.88 5.56 -10.06
CA VAL A 396 -4.20 5.71 -10.69
C VAL A 396 -4.41 4.65 -11.75
N LEU A 397 -3.41 4.44 -12.61
CA LEU A 397 -3.45 3.40 -13.65
C LEU A 397 -3.47 2.00 -13.04
N ALA A 398 -2.66 1.73 -12.01
CA ALA A 398 -2.67 0.45 -11.31
C ALA A 398 -4.06 0.16 -10.71
N ALA A 399 -4.69 1.13 -10.04
CA ALA A 399 -6.05 1.00 -9.52
C ALA A 399 -7.07 0.69 -10.63
N LEU A 400 -7.02 1.40 -11.76
CA LEU A 400 -7.92 1.18 -12.90
C LEU A 400 -7.68 -0.16 -13.61
N LEU A 401 -6.45 -0.67 -13.61
CA LEU A 401 -6.08 -1.94 -14.22
C LEU A 401 -6.32 -3.15 -13.28
N THR A 402 -6.48 -2.93 -11.97
CA THR A 402 -6.70 -4.00 -10.97
C THR A 402 -8.14 -4.51 -11.00
N ARG A 403 -8.45 -5.31 -12.03
CA ARG A 403 -9.78 -5.89 -12.28
C ARG A 403 -9.94 -7.28 -11.65
N PRO A 404 -11.15 -7.86 -11.57
CA PRO A 404 -11.30 -9.27 -11.22
C PRO A 404 -10.39 -10.15 -12.08
N GLY A 405 -9.56 -10.98 -11.44
CA GLY A 405 -8.57 -11.84 -12.11
C GLY A 405 -7.18 -11.24 -12.32
N ALA A 406 -7.01 -9.92 -12.23
CA ALA A 406 -5.69 -9.27 -12.31
C ALA A 406 -4.81 -9.61 -11.09
N ASP A 407 -3.49 -9.58 -11.29
CA ASP A 407 -2.52 -9.65 -10.20
C ASP A 407 -2.77 -8.51 -9.19
N ARG A 408 -2.80 -8.89 -7.91
CA ARG A 408 -3.07 -8.00 -6.77
C ARG A 408 -1.87 -7.88 -5.84
N THR A 409 -0.75 -8.53 -6.14
CA THR A 409 0.47 -8.52 -5.30
C THR A 409 0.92 -7.08 -4.99
N TRP A 410 0.73 -6.14 -5.91
CA TRP A 410 1.07 -4.74 -5.69
C TRP A 410 0.27 -4.06 -4.57
N LEU A 411 -0.92 -4.55 -4.23
CA LEU A 411 -1.77 -4.00 -3.17
C LEU A 411 -1.09 -4.04 -1.79
N TYR A 412 -0.11 -4.93 -1.59
CA TYR A 412 0.73 -4.95 -0.39
C TYR A 412 1.53 -3.65 -0.22
N THR A 413 1.82 -2.90 -1.30
CA THR A 413 2.46 -1.57 -1.20
C THR A 413 1.64 -0.58 -0.37
N VAL A 414 0.33 -0.84 -0.24
CA VAL A 414 -0.63 0.02 0.44
C VAL A 414 -1.36 -0.71 1.56
N GLY A 415 -0.84 -1.85 2.03
CA GLY A 415 -1.43 -2.62 3.12
C GLY A 415 -2.78 -3.26 2.78
N LEU A 416 -3.02 -3.56 1.50
CA LEU A 416 -4.22 -4.23 0.98
C LEU A 416 -3.85 -5.62 0.39
N ARG A 417 -4.85 -6.46 0.08
CA ARG A 417 -4.65 -7.82 -0.46
C ARG A 417 -5.59 -8.17 -1.63
#